data_AF-A0A9X4IQR0-F1
#
_entry.id   AF-A0A9X4IQR0-F1
#
_cell.length_a   1.000
_cell.length_b   1.000
_cell.length_c   1.000
_cell.angle_alpha   90.00
_cell.angle_beta   90.00
_cell.angle_gamma   90.00
#
_symmetry.space_group_name_H-M   'P 1'
#
loop_
_entity.id
_entity.type
_entity.pdbx_description
1 polymer ?
#
loop_
_entity_poly.entity_id
_entity_poly.type
_entity_poly.pdbx_seq_one_letter_code
_entity_poly.pdbx_strand_id
1 'polypeptide(L)'
;MFNKNIKLVLAALITVWSVYEFTQGHIMNGISILLLAGLFILFYFKNEFILLAFLQLRKQNFAGAQKWLGYIKNPSAALTKKQEGYYNYLHGIMLSQTNITQAEKYLKKAVKLGLAMDHDLAMAKLQLAGIAMTKRRKREATNLMAEAKKLDKHGMLKEQMQMMKQQMKKI
;
A
#
# COMPACT_ATOMS: atom_id res chain seq x y z
N MET A 1 16.88 5.43 -2.43
CA MET A 1 15.84 6.03 -1.58
C MET A 1 16.48 6.41 -0.25
N PHE A 2 16.25 7.65 0.18
CA PHE A 2 16.76 8.13 1.46
C PHE A 2 16.19 7.33 2.62
N ASN A 3 17.06 6.96 3.57
CA ASN A 3 16.67 6.27 4.79
C ASN A 3 15.57 7.05 5.50
N LYS A 4 14.60 6.33 6.08
CA LYS A 4 13.48 6.88 6.86
C LYS A 4 13.97 7.97 7.84
N ASN A 5 15.13 7.74 8.44
CA ASN A 5 15.75 8.63 9.43
C ASN A 5 16.25 9.96 8.85
N ILE A 6 16.69 10.00 7.58
CA ILE A 6 17.22 11.24 6.97
C ILE A 6 16.10 12.26 6.75
N LYS A 7 14.89 11.78 6.43
CA LYS A 7 13.71 12.66 6.33
C LYS A 7 13.34 13.30 7.68
N LEU A 8 13.52 12.56 8.79
CA LEU A 8 13.29 13.10 10.14
C LEU A 8 14.37 14.11 10.54
N VAL A 9 15.63 13.84 10.21
CA VAL A 9 16.74 14.77 10.47
C VAL A 9 16.56 16.07 9.68
N LEU A 10 16.18 15.98 8.40
CA LEU A 10 15.85 17.15 7.58
C LEU A 10 14.66 17.93 8.15
N ALA A 11 13.58 17.24 8.55
CA ALA A 11 12.44 17.91 9.17
C ALA A 11 12.85 18.62 10.48
N ALA A 12 13.68 18.00 11.32
CA ALA A 12 14.18 18.61 12.54
C ALA A 12 15.02 19.87 12.25
N LEU A 13 15.94 19.81 11.28
CA LEU A 13 16.77 20.96 10.87
C LEU A 13 15.92 22.12 10.33
N ILE A 14 14.90 21.83 9.51
CA ILE A 14 13.98 22.85 8.97
C ILE A 14 13.15 23.46 10.10
N THR A 15 12.77 22.67 11.11
CA THR A 15 12.00 23.19 12.26
C THR A 15 12.88 24.11 13.12
N VAL A 16 14.15 23.77 13.36
CA VAL A 16 15.10 24.66 14.04
C VAL A 16 15.32 25.95 13.25
N TRP A 17 15.43 25.85 11.92
CA TRP A 17 15.55 27.02 11.04
C TRP A 17 14.32 27.92 11.09
N SER A 18 13.12 27.34 11.13
CA SER A 18 11.86 28.07 11.29
C SER A 18 11.83 28.84 12.62
N VAL A 19 12.27 28.22 13.73
CA VAL A 19 12.37 28.88 15.04
C VAL A 19 13.37 30.04 14.99
N TYR A 20 14.48 29.91 14.27
CA TYR A 20 15.43 31.02 14.07
C TYR A 20 14.80 32.21 13.32
N GLU A 21 14.06 31.95 12.23
CA GLU A 21 13.34 33.00 11.49
C GLU A 21 12.30 33.75 12.34
N PHE A 22 11.67 33.07 13.30
CA PHE A 22 10.78 33.73 14.27
C PHE A 22 11.53 34.70 15.21
N THR A 23 12.79 34.39 15.57
CA THR A 23 13.60 35.29 16.43
C THR A 23 14.05 36.56 15.70
N GLN A 24 14.14 36.53 14.36
CA GLN A 24 14.50 37.68 13.52
C GLN A 24 13.30 38.56 13.14
N GLY A 25 12.10 38.27 13.64
CA GLY A 25 10.89 39.07 13.39
C GLY A 25 10.17 38.78 12.06
N HIS A 26 10.65 37.83 11.25
CA HIS A 26 10.02 37.43 9.97
C HIS A 26 8.90 36.39 10.18
N ILE A 27 7.83 36.80 10.87
CA ILE A 27 6.72 35.91 11.30
C ILE A 27 6.08 35.15 10.12
N MET A 28 5.87 35.81 8.97
CA MET A 28 5.23 35.18 7.80
C MET A 28 6.14 34.18 7.08
N ASN A 29 7.47 34.40 7.13
CA ASN A 29 8.46 33.49 6.56
C ASN A 29 8.63 32.25 7.43
N GLY A 30 8.70 32.45 8.76
CA GLY A 30 8.73 31.37 9.75
C GLY A 30 7.53 30.42 9.62
N ILE A 31 6.31 30.96 9.49
CA ILE A 31 5.08 30.17 9.27
C ILE A 31 5.16 29.38 7.97
N SER A 32 5.63 30.00 6.88
CA SER A 32 5.73 29.35 5.57
C SER A 32 6.70 28.16 5.60
N ILE A 33 7.86 28.32 6.26
CA ILE A 33 8.86 27.25 6.43
C ILE A 33 8.34 26.12 7.32
N LEU A 34 7.55 26.45 8.35
CA LEU A 34 6.94 25.47 9.26
C LEU A 34 5.85 24.65 8.53
N LEU A 35 5.06 25.29 7.67
CA LEU A 35 4.06 24.64 6.83
C LEU A 35 4.74 23.70 5.80
N LEU A 36 5.86 24.14 5.24
CA LEU A 36 6.69 23.34 4.33
C LEU A 36 7.33 22.13 5.05
N ALA A 37 7.75 22.29 6.31
CA ALA A 37 8.20 21.19 7.16
C ALA A 37 7.09 20.17 7.43
N GLY A 38 5.86 20.64 7.66
CA GLY A 38 4.67 19.79 7.78
C GLY A 38 4.44 18.91 6.54
N LEU A 39 4.70 19.43 5.35
CA LEU A 39 4.63 18.68 4.09
C LEU A 39 5.66 17.53 4.05
N PHE A 40 6.89 17.78 4.50
CA PHE A 40 7.94 16.75 4.60
C PHE A 40 7.58 15.64 5.60
N ILE A 41 6.92 15.98 6.71
CA ILE A 41 6.40 15.01 7.68
C ILE A 41 5.26 14.18 7.06
N LEU A 42 4.39 14.80 6.26
CA LEU A 42 3.37 14.07 5.50
C LEU A 42 3.99 13.06 4.51
N PHE A 43 5.04 13.46 3.80
CA PHE A 43 5.81 12.59 2.89
C PHE A 43 6.65 11.53 3.61
N TYR A 44 6.81 11.62 4.92
CA TYR A 44 7.36 10.55 5.76
C TYR A 44 6.31 9.46 6.01
N PHE A 45 5.07 9.84 6.34
CA PHE A 45 3.99 8.90 6.66
C PHE A 45 3.35 8.25 5.43
N LYS A 46 3.24 8.96 4.30
CA LYS A 46 2.79 8.40 3.02
C LYS A 46 3.88 8.51 1.97
N ASN A 47 4.47 7.37 1.62
CA ASN A 47 5.47 7.31 0.57
C ASN A 47 4.80 7.53 -0.81
N GLU A 48 5.17 8.61 -1.48
CA GLU A 48 4.65 9.03 -2.79
C GLU A 48 4.73 7.91 -3.84
N PHE A 49 5.81 7.12 -3.83
CA PHE A 49 6.01 6.05 -4.80
C PHE A 49 4.93 4.97 -4.72
N ILE A 50 4.43 4.65 -3.53
CA ILE A 50 3.32 3.71 -3.35
C ILE A 50 2.02 4.32 -3.86
N LEU A 51 1.80 5.61 -3.57
CA LEU A 51 0.59 6.32 -4.00
C LEU A 51 0.53 6.46 -5.53
N LEU A 52 1.65 6.82 -6.15
CA LEU A 52 1.79 6.91 -7.60
C LEU A 52 1.64 5.53 -8.26
N ALA A 53 2.26 4.48 -7.70
CA ALA A 53 2.07 3.12 -8.18
C ALA A 53 0.61 2.67 -8.08
N PHE A 54 -0.10 3.02 -6.99
CA PHE A 54 -1.52 2.73 -6.84
C PHE A 54 -2.40 3.47 -7.86
N LEU A 55 -2.13 4.76 -8.10
CA LEU A 55 -2.82 5.54 -9.13
C LEU A 55 -2.59 4.96 -10.53
N GLN A 56 -1.39 4.49 -10.81
CA GLN A 56 -1.02 3.88 -12.07
C GLN A 56 -1.70 2.52 -12.26
N LEU A 57 -1.78 1.71 -11.20
CA LEU A 57 -2.54 0.45 -11.16
C LEU A 57 -4.04 0.68 -11.42
N ARG A 58 -4.63 1.74 -10.85
CA ARG A 58 -6.03 2.10 -11.10
C ARG A 58 -6.29 2.47 -12.57
N LYS A 59 -5.28 3.00 -13.26
CA LYS A 59 -5.31 3.26 -14.72
C LYS A 59 -4.95 2.02 -15.57
N GLN A 60 -4.86 0.84 -14.96
CA GLN A 60 -4.41 -0.42 -15.60
C GLN A 60 -3.01 -0.35 -16.22
N ASN A 61 -2.18 0.64 -15.85
CA ASN A 61 -0.84 0.77 -16.40
C ASN A 61 0.19 0.08 -15.49
N PHE A 62 0.34 -1.22 -15.70
CA PHE A 62 1.23 -2.09 -14.92
C PHE A 62 2.71 -1.74 -15.10
N ALA A 63 3.13 -1.37 -16.31
CA ALA A 63 4.52 -1.00 -16.59
C ALA A 63 4.97 0.25 -15.82
N GLY A 64 4.11 1.28 -15.76
CA GLY A 64 4.36 2.46 -14.96
C GLY A 64 4.37 2.16 -13.47
N ALA A 65 3.44 1.33 -12.99
CA ALA A 65 3.39 0.93 -11.57
C ALA A 65 4.66 0.17 -11.17
N GLN A 66 5.16 -0.73 -12.03
CA GLN A 66 6.40 -1.47 -11.79
C GLN A 66 7.63 -0.56 -11.81
N LYS A 67 7.68 0.47 -12.67
CA LYS A 67 8.74 1.48 -12.60
C LYS A 67 8.72 2.22 -11.26
N TRP A 68 7.55 2.68 -10.82
CA TRP A 68 7.39 3.37 -9.55
C TRP A 68 7.78 2.51 -8.34
N LEU A 69 7.40 1.23 -8.35
CA LEU A 69 7.80 0.26 -7.33
C LEU A 69 9.28 -0.11 -7.43
N GLY A 70 9.86 -0.14 -8.63
CA GLY A 70 11.29 -0.41 -8.86
C GLY A 70 12.22 0.68 -8.31
N TYR A 71 11.74 1.92 -8.12
CA TYR A 71 12.50 2.94 -7.38
C TYR A 71 12.64 2.60 -5.89
N ILE A 72 11.78 1.72 -5.37
CA ILE A 72 11.85 1.20 -4.00
C ILE A 72 12.82 0.02 -3.96
N LYS A 73 14.12 0.35 -3.95
CA LYS A 73 15.20 -0.65 -3.92
C LYS A 73 15.23 -1.50 -2.64
N ASN A 74 14.82 -0.95 -1.50
CA ASN A 74 14.82 -1.64 -0.19
C ASN A 74 13.50 -1.47 0.57
N PRO A 75 12.52 -2.36 0.38
CA PRO A 75 11.21 -2.27 1.00
C PRO A 75 11.25 -2.26 2.53
N SER A 76 12.06 -3.13 3.13
CA SER A 76 12.10 -3.34 4.59
C SER A 76 12.90 -2.28 5.36
N ALA A 77 13.83 -1.57 4.70
CA ALA A 77 14.61 -0.50 5.34
C ALA A 77 13.99 0.90 5.11
N ALA A 78 13.30 1.09 3.98
CA ALA A 78 12.77 2.40 3.60
C ALA A 78 11.31 2.62 4.03
N LEU A 79 10.56 1.57 4.37
CA LEU A 79 9.12 1.67 4.62
C LEU A 79 8.71 1.17 6.00
N THR A 80 7.66 1.78 6.54
CA THR A 80 6.96 1.24 7.73
C THR A 80 6.30 -0.11 7.42
N LYS A 81 6.06 -0.97 8.42
CA LYS A 81 5.42 -2.28 8.23
C LYS A 81 4.14 -2.22 7.36
N LYS A 82 3.29 -1.20 7.58
CA LYS A 82 2.08 -0.98 6.79
C LYS A 82 2.37 -0.62 5.34
N GLN A 83 3.36 0.25 5.10
CA GLN A 83 3.77 0.62 3.75
C GLN A 83 4.48 -0.53 3.02
N GLU A 84 5.26 -1.36 3.72
CA GLU A 84 5.80 -2.61 3.17
C GLU A 84 4.65 -3.57 2.80
N GLY A 85 3.60 -3.63 3.61
CA GLY A 85 2.34 -4.33 3.28
C GLY A 85 1.76 -3.87 1.94
N TYR A 86 1.62 -2.56 1.73
CA TYR A 86 1.15 -1.99 0.46
C TYR A 86 2.08 -2.30 -0.71
N TYR A 87 3.39 -2.21 -0.53
CA TYR A 87 4.35 -2.58 -1.58
C TYR A 87 4.15 -4.02 -2.05
N ASN A 88 4.06 -4.97 -1.10
CA ASN A 88 3.83 -6.38 -1.41
C ASN A 88 2.42 -6.60 -2.01
N TYR A 89 1.42 -5.85 -1.58
CA TYR A 89 0.07 -5.92 -2.13
C TYR A 89 0.04 -5.52 -3.61
N LEU A 90 0.64 -4.37 -3.96
CA LEU A 90 0.70 -3.91 -5.35
C LEU A 90 1.51 -4.88 -6.22
N HIS A 91 2.66 -5.37 -5.73
CA HIS A 91 3.42 -6.42 -6.43
C HIS A 91 2.62 -7.69 -6.63
N GLY A 92 1.86 -8.12 -5.62
CA GLY A 92 0.98 -9.28 -5.69
C GLY A 92 -0.09 -9.15 -6.77
N ILE A 93 -0.72 -7.99 -6.89
CA ILE A 93 -1.71 -7.72 -7.93
C ILE A 93 -1.09 -7.78 -9.33
N MET A 94 0.05 -7.11 -9.53
CA MET A 94 0.74 -7.11 -10.84
C MET A 94 1.15 -8.51 -11.26
N LEU A 95 1.72 -9.28 -10.33
CA LEU A 95 2.17 -10.65 -10.60
C LEU A 95 1.00 -11.62 -10.74
N SER A 96 -0.21 -11.29 -10.28
CA SER A 96 -1.38 -12.17 -10.44
C SER A 96 -1.74 -12.40 -11.92
N GLN A 97 -1.32 -11.50 -12.82
CA GLN A 97 -1.52 -11.63 -14.26
C GLN A 97 -0.48 -12.54 -14.93
N THR A 98 0.76 -12.54 -14.45
CA THR A 98 1.88 -13.23 -15.11
C THR A 98 2.30 -14.50 -14.37
N ASN A 99 2.32 -14.48 -13.04
CA ASN A 99 2.77 -15.58 -12.19
C ASN A 99 1.96 -15.68 -10.88
N ILE A 100 0.93 -16.52 -10.91
CA ILE A 100 0.02 -16.80 -9.80
C ILE A 100 0.76 -17.29 -8.54
N THR A 101 1.83 -18.07 -8.69
CA THR A 101 2.57 -18.63 -7.55
C THR A 101 3.41 -17.57 -6.84
N GLN A 102 4.03 -16.66 -7.58
CA GLN A 102 4.72 -15.53 -6.96
C GLN A 102 3.72 -14.54 -6.34
N ALA A 103 2.60 -14.28 -7.01
CA ALA A 103 1.54 -13.43 -6.50
C ALA A 103 1.03 -13.89 -5.13
N GLU A 104 0.80 -15.19 -4.93
CA GLU A 104 0.39 -15.76 -3.65
C GLU A 104 1.38 -15.43 -2.53
N LYS A 105 2.69 -15.53 -2.78
CA LYS A 105 3.73 -15.22 -1.78
C LYS A 105 3.69 -13.75 -1.36
N TYR A 106 3.61 -12.85 -2.34
CA TYR A 106 3.55 -11.41 -2.08
C TYR A 106 2.26 -11.00 -1.36
N LEU A 107 1.11 -11.53 -1.78
CA LEU A 107 -0.18 -11.25 -1.13
C LEU A 107 -0.24 -11.82 0.28
N LYS A 108 0.26 -13.04 0.54
CA LYS A 108 0.36 -13.60 1.90
C LYS A 108 1.27 -12.74 2.78
N LYS A 109 2.39 -12.26 2.25
CA LYS A 109 3.27 -11.32 2.97
C LYS A 109 2.58 -9.99 3.27
N ALA A 110 1.81 -9.45 2.32
CA ALA A 110 1.05 -8.22 2.50
C ALA A 110 0.00 -8.36 3.63
N VAL A 111 -0.78 -9.45 3.62
CA VAL A 111 -1.78 -9.74 4.66
C VAL A 111 -1.11 -9.92 6.03
N LYS A 112 0.05 -10.61 6.09
CA LYS A 112 0.80 -10.80 7.34
C LYS A 112 1.34 -9.48 7.91
N LEU A 113 1.82 -8.58 7.05
CA LEU A 113 2.32 -7.27 7.47
C LEU A 113 1.18 -6.31 7.87
N GLY A 114 -0.02 -6.56 7.38
CA GLY A 114 -1.21 -5.74 7.62
C GLY A 114 -1.25 -4.52 6.71
N LEU A 115 -2.44 -4.25 6.15
CA LEU A 115 -2.70 -3.04 5.38
C LEU A 115 -3.34 -1.98 6.28
N ALA A 116 -3.18 -0.70 5.93
CA ALA A 116 -3.73 0.39 6.74
C ALA A 116 -5.26 0.48 6.63
N MET A 117 -5.83 0.07 5.49
CA MET A 117 -7.27 0.07 5.26
C MET A 117 -7.85 -1.35 5.25
N ASP A 118 -8.96 -1.53 5.96
CA ASP A 118 -9.73 -2.79 6.01
C ASP A 118 -10.18 -3.22 4.60
N HIS A 119 -10.51 -2.25 3.74
CA HIS A 119 -10.91 -2.50 2.36
C HIS A 119 -9.80 -3.14 1.52
N ASP A 120 -8.59 -2.60 1.57
CA ASP A 120 -7.45 -3.16 0.81
C ASP A 120 -7.07 -4.54 1.35
N LEU A 121 -7.22 -4.76 2.66
CA LEU A 121 -7.04 -6.07 3.28
C LEU A 121 -8.11 -7.07 2.80
N ALA A 122 -9.38 -6.64 2.70
CA ALA A 122 -10.45 -7.45 2.15
C ALA A 122 -10.18 -7.81 0.67
N MET A 123 -9.70 -6.85 -0.13
CA MET A 123 -9.34 -7.07 -1.53
C MET A 123 -8.14 -8.02 -1.67
N ALA A 124 -7.12 -7.90 -0.82
CA ALA A 124 -5.99 -8.83 -0.79
C ALA A 124 -6.42 -10.27 -0.49
N LYS A 125 -7.32 -10.46 0.48
CA LYS A 125 -7.89 -11.78 0.82
C LYS A 125 -8.78 -12.33 -0.30
N LEU A 126 -9.54 -11.46 -0.96
CA LEU A 126 -10.34 -11.82 -2.13
C LEU A 126 -9.47 -12.31 -3.29
N GLN A 127 -8.37 -11.61 -3.60
CA GLN A 127 -7.41 -12.03 -4.63
C GLN A 127 -6.73 -13.35 -4.26
N LEU A 128 -6.35 -13.54 -2.99
CA LEU A 128 -5.84 -14.84 -2.51
C LEU A 128 -6.88 -15.95 -2.65
N ALA A 129 -8.17 -15.68 -2.40
CA ALA A 129 -9.23 -16.65 -2.63
C ALA A 129 -9.34 -17.01 -4.12
N GLY A 130 -9.24 -16.04 -5.03
CA GLY A 130 -9.19 -16.27 -6.47
C GLY A 130 -8.00 -17.16 -6.89
N ILE A 131 -6.82 -16.90 -6.33
CA ILE A 131 -5.63 -17.75 -6.55
C ILE A 131 -5.81 -19.16 -5.96
N ALA A 132 -6.41 -19.29 -4.78
CA ALA A 132 -6.70 -20.59 -4.18
C ALA A 132 -7.69 -21.38 -5.04
N MET A 133 -8.67 -20.71 -5.66
CA MET A 133 -9.62 -21.30 -6.60
C MET A 133 -8.95 -21.84 -7.86
N THR A 134 -8.03 -21.10 -8.48
CA THR A 134 -7.28 -21.60 -9.65
C THR A 134 -6.41 -22.80 -9.30
N LYS A 135 -5.93 -22.89 -8.06
CA LYS A 135 -5.19 -24.04 -7.51
C LYS A 135 -6.09 -25.17 -6.98
N ARG A 136 -7.40 -25.15 -7.25
CA ARG A 136 -8.42 -26.12 -6.78
C ARG A 136 -8.51 -26.28 -5.26
N ARG A 137 -8.06 -25.29 -4.47
CA ARG A 137 -8.13 -25.29 -2.99
C ARG A 137 -9.43 -24.65 -2.49
N LYS A 138 -10.56 -25.33 -2.71
CA LYS A 138 -11.90 -24.80 -2.37
C LYS A 138 -12.04 -24.38 -0.90
N ARG A 139 -11.51 -25.17 0.04
CA ARG A 139 -11.59 -24.90 1.50
C ARG A 139 -10.82 -23.65 1.93
N GLU A 140 -9.62 -23.44 1.36
CA GLU A 140 -8.83 -22.23 1.62
C GLU A 140 -9.56 -21.00 1.05
N ALA A 141 -10.09 -21.10 -0.17
CA ALA A 141 -10.86 -20.03 -0.81
C ALA A 141 -12.13 -19.66 -0.03
N THR A 142 -12.90 -20.63 0.48
CA THR A 142 -14.10 -20.32 1.28
C THR A 142 -13.77 -19.56 2.56
N ASN A 143 -12.68 -19.93 3.24
CA ASN A 143 -12.26 -19.27 4.47
C ASN A 143 -11.82 -17.83 4.20
N LEU A 144 -10.99 -17.64 3.16
CA LEU A 144 -10.52 -16.32 2.74
C LEU A 144 -11.67 -15.39 2.31
N MET A 145 -12.68 -15.92 1.62
CA MET A 145 -13.89 -15.15 1.28
C MET A 145 -14.70 -14.75 2.51
N ALA A 146 -14.84 -15.64 3.50
CA ALA A 146 -15.55 -15.32 4.74
C ALA A 146 -14.84 -14.20 5.50
N GLU A 147 -13.50 -14.25 5.57
CA GLU A 147 -12.68 -13.20 6.16
C GLU A 147 -12.76 -11.88 5.38
N ALA A 148 -12.72 -11.93 4.05
CA ALA A 148 -12.88 -10.74 3.21
C ALA A 148 -14.25 -10.08 3.43
N LYS A 149 -15.32 -10.88 3.54
CA LYS A 149 -16.67 -10.37 3.82
C LYS A 149 -16.78 -9.66 5.17
N LYS A 150 -16.08 -10.15 6.20
CA LYS A 150 -16.05 -9.50 7.53
C LYS A 150 -15.35 -8.14 7.50
N LEU A 151 -14.38 -7.97 6.62
CA LEU A 151 -13.61 -6.74 6.48
C LEU A 151 -14.28 -5.72 5.54
N ASP A 152 -15.09 -6.18 4.58
CA ASP A 152 -15.84 -5.33 3.65
C ASP A 152 -17.11 -4.72 4.30
N LYS A 153 -16.90 -3.72 5.17
CA LYS A 153 -17.99 -3.03 5.90
C LYS A 153 -18.91 -2.20 5.00
N HIS A 154 -18.43 -1.78 3.83
CA HIS A 154 -19.15 -0.90 2.91
C HIS A 154 -19.76 -1.63 1.71
N GLY A 155 -19.62 -2.96 1.63
CA GLY A 155 -20.21 -3.77 0.55
C GLY A 155 -19.62 -3.50 -0.84
N MET A 156 -18.44 -2.90 -0.91
CA MET A 156 -17.79 -2.49 -2.17
C MET A 156 -17.29 -3.68 -2.97
N LEU A 157 -17.04 -4.82 -2.32
CA LEU A 157 -16.56 -6.05 -2.96
C LEU A 157 -17.69 -7.08 -3.14
N LYS A 158 -18.95 -6.68 -2.91
CA LYS A 158 -20.11 -7.58 -2.94
C LYS A 158 -20.29 -8.29 -4.29
N GLU A 159 -20.16 -7.55 -5.39
CA GLU A 159 -20.24 -8.11 -6.74
C GLU A 159 -19.12 -9.10 -7.01
N GLN A 160 -17.89 -8.74 -6.65
CA GLN A 160 -16.71 -9.59 -6.85
C GLN A 160 -16.79 -10.88 -6.03
N MET A 161 -17.27 -10.80 -4.78
CA MET A 161 -17.56 -11.95 -3.94
C MET A 161 -18.66 -12.84 -4.53
N GLN A 162 -19.72 -12.26 -5.13
CA GLN A 162 -20.77 -13.03 -5.77
C GLN A 162 -20.27 -13.74 -7.04
N MET A 163 -19.53 -13.05 -7.90
CA MET A 163 -18.91 -13.65 -9.09
C MET A 163 -18.00 -14.82 -8.71
N MET A 164 -17.16 -14.62 -7.69
CA MET A 164 -16.27 -15.68 -7.22
C MET A 164 -17.06 -16.86 -6.66
N LYS A 165 -18.10 -16.64 -5.85
CA LYS A 165 -19.00 -17.71 -5.39
C LYS A 165 -19.64 -18.49 -6.53
N GLN A 166 -20.05 -17.82 -7.62
CA GLN A 166 -20.60 -18.50 -8.79
C GLN A 166 -19.54 -19.36 -9.47
N GLN A 167 -18.31 -18.87 -9.61
CA GLN A 167 -17.19 -19.67 -10.11
C GLN A 167 -16.92 -20.89 -9.22
N MET A 168 -17.03 -20.76 -7.89
CA MET A 168 -16.87 -21.90 -6.97
C MET A 168 -17.89 -23.01 -7.16
N LYS A 169 -19.11 -22.69 -7.62
CA LYS A 169 -20.16 -23.67 -7.89
C LYS A 169 -19.94 -24.44 -9.19
N LYS A 170 -19.17 -23.88 -10.13
CA LYS A 170 -18.87 -24.49 -11.44
C LYS A 170 -17.70 -25.46 -11.41
N ILE A 171 -16.90 -25.42 -10.35
CA ILE A 171 -15.78 -26.34 -10.08
C ILE A 171 -16.26 -27.37 -9.09
#